data_AF-A0A925C8S4-F1
#
_entry.id   AF-A0A925C8S4-F1
#
_cell.length_a   1.000
_cell.length_b   1.000
_cell.length_c   1.000
_cell.angle_alpha   90.00
_cell.angle_beta   90.00
_cell.angle_gamma   90.00
#
_symmetry.space_group_name_H-M   'P 1'
#
loop_
_entity.id
_entity.type
_entity.pdbx_description
1 polymer ?
#
loop_
_entity_poly.entity_id
_entity_poly.type
_entity_poly.pdbx_seq_one_letter_code
_entity_poly.pdbx_strand_id
1 'polypeptide(L)'
;MPATAIVRLATAAVAALVTILIAGQAHAQDRWAAIAPNLENSSAVVWATSKDQAKKLAVLACKQVSSTCAETPASTNGMDHVFAVMCCSDPKSGCAAAVGSSREVALREVKKLFSDGGFSQCSLKSYFKAGTGEKG
;
A
#
# COMPACT_ATOMS: atom_id res chain seq x y z
N MET A 1 69.55 9.90 -46.48
CA MET A 1 68.76 8.84 -47.15
C MET A 1 68.86 7.57 -46.31
N PRO A 2 67.84 6.70 -46.29
CA PRO A 2 66.50 6.76 -45.67
C PRO A 2 66.47 5.86 -44.40
N ALA A 3 65.45 5.79 -43.55
CA ALA A 3 64.11 5.23 -43.76
C ALA A 3 63.32 5.42 -42.44
N THR A 4 62.14 6.05 -42.45
CA THR A 4 60.80 5.40 -42.36
C THR A 4 60.66 4.44 -41.14
N ALA A 5 59.61 4.45 -40.32
CA ALA A 5 58.29 5.02 -40.45
C ALA A 5 57.60 5.10 -39.08
N ILE A 6 56.68 6.05 -39.04
CA ILE A 6 55.44 6.18 -38.26
C ILE A 6 54.76 4.83 -38.00
N VAL A 7 53.92 4.83 -36.96
CA VAL A 7 52.78 3.92 -36.67
C VAL A 7 53.06 3.00 -35.49
N ARG A 8 52.54 3.37 -34.30
CA ARG A 8 51.56 2.57 -33.53
C ARG A 8 50.76 3.49 -32.60
N LEU A 9 49.84 4.23 -33.22
CA LEU A 9 48.63 4.65 -32.52
C LEU A 9 47.65 3.47 -32.46
N ALA A 10 46.81 3.50 -31.44
CA ALA A 10 45.55 2.76 -31.30
C ALA A 10 45.64 1.30 -30.84
N THR A 11 45.30 1.06 -29.58
CA THR A 11 44.21 0.15 -29.14
C THR A 11 44.12 0.11 -27.61
N ALA A 12 43.67 1.20 -26.97
CA ALA A 12 43.35 1.17 -25.54
C ALA A 12 42.19 2.11 -25.21
N ALA A 13 41.07 2.03 -25.95
CA ALA A 13 39.91 2.88 -25.67
C ALA A 13 38.59 2.33 -26.20
N VAL A 14 38.33 1.01 -26.13
CA VAL A 14 37.00 0.47 -26.47
C VAL A 14 36.65 -0.73 -25.57
N ALA A 15 36.58 -0.51 -24.25
CA ALA A 15 36.03 -1.54 -23.34
C ALA A 15 35.25 -0.97 -22.15
N ALA A 16 35.22 0.35 -21.95
CA ALA A 16 34.66 0.96 -20.74
C ALA A 16 33.24 1.55 -20.91
N LEU A 17 32.63 1.48 -22.10
CA LEU A 17 31.36 2.21 -22.37
C LEU A 17 30.08 1.36 -22.33
N VAL A 18 30.13 0.07 -21.95
CA VAL A 18 28.96 -0.84 -21.99
C VAL A 18 28.65 -1.45 -20.61
N THR A 19 28.83 -0.70 -19.52
CA THR A 19 28.39 -1.15 -18.18
C THR A 19 27.53 -0.14 -17.43
N ILE A 20 27.25 1.04 -18.00
CA ILE A 20 26.48 2.11 -17.32
C ILE A 20 24.96 2.05 -17.66
N LEU A 21 24.53 1.21 -18.59
CA LEU A 21 23.15 1.21 -19.10
C LEU A 21 22.12 0.36 -18.33
N ILE A 22 22.48 -0.29 -17.22
CA ILE A 22 21.55 -1.19 -16.48
C ILE A 22 21.08 -0.60 -15.14
N ALA A 23 21.65 0.52 -14.68
CA ALA A 23 21.19 1.21 -13.48
C ALA A 23 20.09 2.22 -13.81
N GLY A 24 18.87 1.77 -14.11
CA GLY A 24 17.89 2.72 -14.64
C GLY A 24 16.41 2.43 -14.53
N GLN A 25 15.94 1.27 -14.05
CA GLN A 25 14.51 1.08 -13.76
C GLN A 25 14.34 0.14 -12.58
N ALA A 26 14.52 0.67 -11.36
CA ALA A 26 13.80 0.11 -10.22
C ALA A 26 12.31 0.36 -10.49
N HIS A 27 11.66 -0.54 -11.24
CA HIS A 27 10.22 -0.61 -11.25
C HIS A 27 9.82 -0.71 -9.79
N ALA A 28 9.16 0.32 -9.26
CA ALA A 28 8.52 0.25 -7.97
C ALA A 28 7.63 -1.00 -8.04
N GLN A 29 8.06 -2.07 -7.38
CA GLN A 29 7.34 -3.34 -7.40
C GLN A 29 5.91 -3.03 -6.98
N ASP A 30 4.94 -3.40 -7.83
CA ASP A 30 3.53 -3.20 -7.54
C ASP A 30 3.19 -3.87 -6.21
N ARG A 31 3.10 -3.07 -5.16
CA ARG A 31 2.83 -3.51 -3.80
C ARG A 31 1.44 -3.05 -3.44
N TRP A 32 0.63 -3.97 -2.98
CA TRP A 32 -0.72 -3.72 -2.50
C TRP A 32 -0.72 -3.77 -0.98
N ALA A 33 -1.27 -2.75 -0.35
CA ALA A 33 -1.59 -2.70 1.07
C ALA A 33 -3.07 -3.03 1.26
N ALA A 34 -3.42 -3.76 2.32
CA ALA A 34 -4.80 -4.03 2.67
C ALA A 34 -5.01 -4.12 4.18
N ILE A 35 -6.23 -3.81 4.61
CA ILE A 35 -6.65 -3.89 6.01
C ILE A 35 -8.08 -4.44 6.10
N ALA A 36 -8.30 -5.35 7.04
CA ALA A 36 -9.63 -5.82 7.44
C ALA A 36 -9.87 -5.35 8.89
N PRO A 37 -10.69 -4.30 9.11
CA PRO A 37 -10.93 -3.76 10.45
C PRO A 37 -11.77 -4.71 11.32
N ASN A 38 -11.68 -4.55 12.64
CA ASN A 38 -12.47 -5.26 13.65
C ASN A 38 -12.95 -4.30 14.75
N LEU A 39 -13.90 -4.74 15.59
CA LEU A 39 -14.48 -3.92 16.65
C LEU A 39 -13.48 -3.55 17.75
N GLU A 40 -12.46 -4.40 17.97
CA GLU A 40 -11.39 -4.19 18.95
C GLU A 40 -10.33 -3.18 18.46
N ASN A 41 -10.43 -2.71 17.21
CA ASN A 41 -9.49 -1.78 16.58
C ASN A 41 -8.02 -2.28 16.65
N SER A 42 -7.84 -3.60 16.57
CA SER A 42 -6.57 -4.33 16.66
C SER A 42 -6.02 -4.79 15.30
N SER A 43 -6.71 -4.44 14.22
CA SER A 43 -6.31 -4.79 12.85
C SER A 43 -4.95 -4.22 12.44
N ALA A 44 -4.29 -4.92 11.51
CA ALA A 44 -3.01 -4.51 10.94
C ALA A 44 -3.12 -4.34 9.42
N VAL A 45 -2.28 -3.47 8.87
CA VAL A 45 -2.05 -3.39 7.42
C VAL A 45 -1.13 -4.54 7.02
N VAL A 46 -1.50 -5.25 5.97
CA VAL A 46 -0.68 -6.30 5.35
C VAL A 46 -0.35 -5.93 3.92
N TRP A 47 0.66 -6.57 3.35
CA TRP A 47 1.09 -6.31 1.98
C TRP A 47 1.26 -7.57 1.15
N ALA A 48 1.01 -7.44 -0.14
CA ALA A 48 1.28 -8.47 -1.14
C ALA A 48 1.61 -7.84 -2.50
N THR A 49 1.97 -8.67 -3.46
CA THR A 49 2.23 -8.26 -4.86
C THR A 49 0.97 -8.14 -5.70
N SER A 50 -0.20 -8.51 -5.16
CA SER A 50 -1.49 -8.37 -5.83
C SER A 50 -2.59 -7.94 -4.87
N LYS A 51 -3.60 -7.26 -5.41
CA LYS A 51 -4.78 -6.79 -4.66
C LYS A 51 -5.47 -7.93 -3.93
N ASP A 52 -5.74 -9.04 -4.62
CA ASP A 52 -6.50 -10.15 -4.08
C ASP A 52 -5.75 -10.89 -2.97
N GLN A 53 -4.44 -11.07 -3.15
CA GLN A 53 -3.60 -11.66 -2.10
C GLN A 53 -3.53 -10.75 -0.88
N ALA A 54 -3.38 -9.43 -1.05
CA ALA A 54 -3.36 -8.49 0.07
C ALA A 54 -4.69 -8.53 0.85
N LYS A 55 -5.83 -8.52 0.15
CA LYS A 55 -7.16 -8.63 0.79
C LYS A 55 -7.33 -9.96 1.53
N LYS A 56 -6.91 -11.08 0.95
CA LYS A 56 -6.96 -12.40 1.60
C LYS A 56 -6.11 -12.43 2.87
N LEU A 57 -4.88 -11.93 2.80
CA LEU A 57 -3.99 -11.83 3.96
C LEU A 57 -4.57 -10.92 5.04
N ALA A 58 -5.25 -9.82 4.67
CA ALA A 58 -5.82 -8.89 5.63
C ALA A 58 -6.94 -9.56 6.44
N VAL A 59 -7.80 -10.33 5.78
CA VAL A 59 -8.85 -11.13 6.45
C VAL A 59 -8.23 -12.16 7.38
N LEU A 60 -7.19 -12.87 6.93
CA LEU A 60 -6.51 -13.87 7.76
C LEU A 60 -5.87 -13.23 8.99
N ALA A 61 -5.15 -12.12 8.82
CA ALA A 61 -4.52 -11.39 9.91
C ALA A 61 -5.55 -10.88 10.93
N CYS A 62 -6.70 -10.38 10.46
CA CYS A 62 -7.77 -9.97 11.36
C CYS A 62 -8.34 -11.17 12.15
N LYS A 63 -8.62 -12.29 11.47
CA LYS A 63 -9.18 -13.49 12.10
C LYS A 63 -8.26 -14.14 13.13
N GLN A 64 -6.96 -13.87 13.09
CA GLN A 64 -6.00 -14.31 14.09
C GLN A 64 -6.18 -13.59 15.44
N VAL A 65 -6.75 -12.38 15.44
CA VAL A 65 -6.83 -11.53 16.64
C VAL A 65 -8.26 -11.17 17.03
N SER A 66 -9.25 -11.43 16.18
CA SER A 66 -10.66 -11.07 16.41
C SER A 66 -11.63 -11.95 15.61
N SER A 67 -12.83 -12.15 16.17
CA SER A 67 -13.97 -12.77 15.48
C SER A 67 -14.90 -11.76 14.81
N THR A 68 -14.64 -10.46 14.92
CA THR A 68 -15.54 -9.36 14.49
C THR A 68 -15.04 -8.64 13.24
N CYS A 69 -14.22 -9.32 12.45
CA CYS A 69 -13.63 -8.80 11.23
C CYS A 69 -14.66 -8.36 10.20
N ALA A 70 -14.45 -7.19 9.62
CA ALA A 70 -15.24 -6.69 8.51
C ALA A 70 -15.15 -7.64 7.31
N GLU A 71 -16.30 -7.86 6.66
CA GLU A 71 -16.41 -8.76 5.51
C GLU A 71 -15.68 -8.23 4.27
N THR A 72 -15.56 -6.89 4.16
CA THR A 72 -14.94 -6.23 3.01
C THR A 72 -13.65 -5.50 3.44
N PRO A 73 -12.47 -6.09 3.18
CA PRO A 73 -11.20 -5.42 3.41
C PRO A 73 -11.01 -4.24 2.45
N ALA A 74 -10.43 -3.16 2.95
CA ALA A 74 -9.93 -2.07 2.12
C ALA A 74 -8.56 -2.45 1.54
N SER A 75 -8.24 -1.95 0.34
CA SER A 75 -6.97 -2.21 -0.32
C SER A 75 -6.54 -1.07 -1.23
N THR A 76 -5.24 -0.84 -1.37
CA THR A 76 -4.68 0.16 -2.29
C THR A 76 -3.27 -0.22 -2.73
N ASN A 77 -2.84 0.29 -3.88
CA ASN A 77 -1.44 0.29 -4.32
C ASN A 77 -0.73 1.64 -4.10
N GLY A 78 -1.43 2.68 -3.63
CA GLY A 78 -0.81 3.94 -3.21
C GLY A 78 -0.20 3.78 -1.81
N MET A 79 1.12 3.67 -1.70
CA MET A 79 1.81 3.49 -0.42
C MET A 79 1.83 4.76 0.45
N ASP A 80 1.56 5.91 -0.15
CA ASP A 80 1.36 7.21 0.49
C ASP A 80 -0.08 7.41 1.01
N HIS A 81 -1.02 6.54 0.61
CA HIS A 81 -2.41 6.62 1.05
C HIS A 81 -2.59 6.30 2.54
N VAL A 82 -3.77 6.64 3.03
CA VAL A 82 -4.20 6.39 4.40
C VAL A 82 -5.50 5.61 4.40
N PHE A 83 -5.58 4.58 5.24
CA PHE A 83 -6.82 3.90 5.57
C PHE A 83 -7.49 4.61 6.75
N ALA A 84 -8.79 4.85 6.65
CA ALA A 84 -9.62 5.30 7.77
C ALA A 84 -10.51 4.13 8.21
N VAL A 85 -10.46 3.77 9.49
CA VAL A 85 -11.31 2.74 10.08
C VAL A 85 -12.43 3.38 10.87
N MET A 86 -13.66 3.07 10.51
CA MET A 86 -14.84 3.55 11.21
C MET A 86 -15.66 2.36 11.68
N CYS A 87 -16.16 2.44 12.92
CA CYS A 87 -16.97 1.40 13.51
C CYS A 87 -18.24 1.99 14.11
N CYS A 88 -19.30 1.22 14.08
CA CYS A 88 -20.61 1.56 14.61
C CYS A 88 -21.01 0.50 15.63
N SER A 89 -21.80 0.89 16.62
CA SER A 89 -22.39 -0.03 17.60
C SER A 89 -23.91 -0.14 17.46
N ASP A 90 -24.55 0.81 16.79
CA ASP A 90 -26.01 0.91 16.62
C ASP A 90 -26.38 1.35 15.19
N PRO A 91 -27.45 0.80 14.58
CA PRO A 91 -28.26 -0.34 15.04
C PRO A 91 -27.57 -1.71 14.90
N LYS A 92 -26.40 -1.77 14.26
CA LYS A 92 -25.58 -2.99 14.16
C LYS A 92 -24.14 -2.68 14.50
N SER A 93 -23.52 -3.59 15.26
CA SER A 93 -22.10 -3.55 15.52
C SER A 93 -21.32 -3.99 14.28
N GLY A 94 -20.46 -3.12 13.76
CA GLY A 94 -19.63 -3.44 12.59
C GLY A 94 -18.59 -2.37 12.31
N CYS A 95 -17.54 -2.75 11.60
CA CYS A 95 -16.50 -1.85 11.15
C CYS A 95 -16.34 -1.90 9.63
N ALA A 96 -15.89 -0.81 9.06
CA ALA A 96 -15.44 -0.76 7.68
C ALA A 96 -14.21 0.15 7.60
N ALA A 97 -13.42 -0.09 6.56
CA ALA A 97 -12.29 0.73 6.22
C ALA A 97 -12.48 1.28 4.82
N ALA A 98 -12.06 2.52 4.61
CA ALA A 98 -11.85 3.07 3.28
C ALA A 98 -10.46 3.67 3.18
N VAL A 99 -10.03 3.94 1.95
CA VAL A 99 -8.69 4.44 1.64
C VAL A 99 -8.78 5.75 0.87
N GLY A 100 -7.84 6.66 1.11
CA GLY A 100 -7.72 7.91 0.37
C GLY A 100 -6.29 8.42 0.39
N SER A 101 -5.98 9.35 -0.52
CA SER A 101 -4.68 10.03 -0.59
C SER A 101 -4.39 10.95 0.62
N SER A 102 -5.40 11.27 1.42
CA SER A 102 -5.25 11.99 2.69
C SER A 102 -6.23 11.46 3.74
N ARG A 103 -6.06 11.89 5.00
CA ARG A 103 -6.98 11.53 6.10
C ARG A 103 -8.39 12.04 5.84
N GLU A 104 -8.54 13.22 5.28
CA GLU A 104 -9.83 13.85 4.95
C GLU A 104 -10.55 13.10 3.83
N VAL A 105 -9.79 12.66 2.81
CA VAL A 105 -10.33 11.84 1.72
C VAL A 105 -10.74 10.48 2.25
N ALA A 106 -9.86 9.78 2.98
CA ALA A 106 -10.17 8.47 3.56
C ALA A 106 -11.38 8.53 4.52
N LEU A 107 -11.47 9.58 5.34
CA LEU A 107 -12.61 9.81 6.23
C LEU A 107 -13.91 10.03 5.46
N ARG A 108 -13.86 10.80 4.36
CA ARG A 108 -15.03 11.01 3.51
C ARG A 108 -15.48 9.71 2.86
N GLU A 109 -14.55 8.93 2.31
CA GLU A 109 -14.87 7.65 1.68
C GLU A 109 -15.43 6.64 2.68
N VAL A 110 -14.86 6.54 3.89
CA VAL A 110 -15.41 5.62 4.90
C VAL A 110 -16.77 6.08 5.38
N LYS A 111 -17.01 7.39 5.53
CA LYS A 111 -18.34 7.91 5.90
C LYS A 111 -19.40 7.54 4.88
N LYS A 112 -19.11 7.62 3.58
CA LYS A 112 -20.05 7.21 2.52
C LYS A 112 -20.54 5.77 2.71
N LEU A 113 -19.64 4.85 3.09
CA LEU A 113 -20.01 3.44 3.34
C LEU A 113 -21.08 3.26 4.43
N PHE A 114 -21.21 4.22 5.36
CA PHE A 114 -22.16 4.16 6.47
C PHE A 114 -23.33 5.15 6.32
N SER A 115 -23.16 6.24 5.56
CA SER A 115 -24.23 7.20 5.27
C SER A 115 -25.40 6.54 4.54
N ASP A 116 -25.11 5.60 3.64
CA ASP A 116 -26.13 4.86 2.88
C ASP A 116 -26.98 3.93 3.78
N GLY A 117 -26.55 3.67 5.02
CA GLY A 117 -27.24 2.79 5.96
C GLY A 117 -27.93 3.48 7.14
N GLY A 118 -27.92 4.82 7.20
CA GLY A 118 -28.60 5.57 8.27
C GLY A 118 -27.89 5.60 9.63
N PHE A 119 -26.59 5.29 9.66
CA PHE A 119 -25.83 5.10 10.90
C PHE A 119 -25.19 6.41 11.40
N SER A 120 -25.92 7.21 12.19
CA SER A 120 -25.43 8.48 12.76
C SER A 120 -24.44 8.32 13.92
N GLN A 121 -24.37 7.13 14.55
CA GLN A 121 -23.54 6.83 15.72
C GLN A 121 -22.17 6.22 15.37
N CYS A 122 -21.81 6.11 14.09
CA CYS A 122 -20.50 5.60 13.69
C CYS A 122 -19.39 6.55 14.09
N SER A 123 -18.34 6.02 14.70
CA SER A 123 -17.17 6.78 15.13
C SER A 123 -15.92 6.29 14.42
N LEU A 124 -15.12 7.25 13.94
CA LEU A 124 -13.77 6.99 13.46
C LEU A 124 -12.96 6.41 14.63
N LYS A 125 -12.28 5.29 14.40
CA LYS A 125 -11.48 4.60 15.41
C LYS A 125 -9.98 4.80 15.25
N SER A 126 -9.51 4.95 14.01
CA SER A 126 -8.08 5.04 13.72
C SER A 126 -7.83 5.36 12.25
N TYR A 127 -6.64 5.89 11.98
CA TYR A 127 -6.04 5.86 10.67
C TYR A 127 -4.85 4.90 10.63
N PHE A 128 -4.55 4.37 9.44
CA PHE A 128 -3.34 3.59 9.18
C PHE A 128 -2.66 4.07 7.90
N LYS A 129 -1.35 4.31 7.95
CA LYS A 129 -0.56 4.62 6.75
C LYS A 129 -0.42 3.36 5.89
N ALA A 130 -0.73 3.44 4.60
CA ALA A 130 -0.70 2.28 3.71
C ALA A 130 0.71 1.72 3.53
N GLY A 131 1.74 2.55 3.45
CA GLY A 131 3.12 2.13 3.21
C GLY A 131 3.81 1.50 4.42
N THR A 132 3.47 1.94 5.63
CA THR A 132 4.17 1.54 6.87
C THR A 132 3.31 0.72 7.83
N GLY A 133 1.98 0.81 7.72
CA GLY A 133 1.05 0.21 8.67
C GLY A 133 0.97 0.94 10.01
N GLU A 134 1.66 2.07 10.15
CA GLU A 134 1.63 2.89 11.37
C GLU A 134 0.21 3.41 11.61
N LYS A 135 -0.26 3.22 12.85
CA LYS A 135 -1.55 3.71 13.35
C LYS A 135 -1.40 5.15 13.84
N GLY A 136 -2.35 6.03 13.53
CA GLY A 136 -2.36 7.42 14.04
C GLY A 136 -3.61 8.20 13.75
#